data_AF-A0A091L638-F1
#
_entry.id   AF-A0A091L638-F1
#
_cell.length_a   1.000
_cell.length_b   1.000
_cell.length_c   1.000
_cell.angle_alpha   90.00
_cell.angle_beta   90.00
_cell.angle_gamma   90.00
#
_symmetry.space_group_name_H-M   'P 1'
#
loop_
_entity.id
_entity.type
_entity.pdbx_description
1 polymer ?
#
loop_
_entity_poly.entity_id
_entity_poly.type
_entity_poly.pdbx_seq_one_letter_code
_entity_poly.pdbx_strand_id
1 'polypeptide(L)'
;MDHDAPTIRPRRIQNQNVIHRLERRRISSGKAGTHWHQVRVFHQNVFPNFTVVNVEKPPCFLRKFSPDGRYFIAFSSDQTSLEIYEYQGCQAAEDLLQGYEGEILANGNDQRSVNIRGRLFERFFVLLHITNVASNGEHLNRECSLFTDDCRYVIVGSAAYLPEEPHPPFFEVYRNSESVTPNPRSPLEDYSLHIIDLHTGRLCDTRTFKCDKVILSHNQGLYLYKNILAILSVQQQTIHVFQVTPEGTFIDVRTIGRFCYEDDLLTLSAVYPEVQRDTQTGMANPYKEPFINSLKHRLLVYLWRRAEQDGSAIAKRRFFQYFDQLRQLRMWKMQLLDENHLFIKYTSEDVVTLRVTDPSQPSFFVVYNMVTTEVIAVFENTSDELLELFENFCDL
;
A
#
# COMPACT_ATOMS: atom_id res chain seq x y z
N MET A 1 42.01 18.86 -21.12
CA MET A 1 42.04 19.28 -19.71
C MET A 1 40.82 20.16 -19.52
N ASP A 2 39.67 19.53 -19.29
CA ASP A 2 38.47 20.23 -18.85
C ASP A 2 38.11 19.64 -17.50
N HIS A 3 38.22 20.47 -16.47
CA HIS A 3 37.87 20.10 -15.11
C HIS A 3 36.35 19.97 -15.02
N ASP A 4 35.87 18.72 -14.93
CA ASP A 4 34.53 18.39 -14.45
C ASP A 4 34.33 19.03 -13.06
N ALA A 5 33.64 20.16 -13.04
CA ALA A 5 33.14 20.73 -11.80
C ALA A 5 32.01 19.82 -11.31
N PRO A 6 32.00 19.40 -10.03
CA PRO A 6 30.92 18.58 -9.51
C PRO A 6 29.60 19.36 -9.62
N THR A 7 28.66 18.84 -10.40
CA THR A 7 27.31 19.39 -10.65
C THR A 7 26.44 19.45 -9.40
N ILE A 8 26.92 18.90 -8.28
CA ILE A 8 26.17 18.73 -7.04
C ILE A 8 26.73 19.68 -5.98
N ARG A 9 25.99 20.74 -5.68
CA ARG A 9 26.26 21.56 -4.50
C ARG A 9 25.69 20.83 -3.28
N PRO A 10 26.51 20.38 -2.31
CA PRO A 10 25.99 19.74 -1.11
C PRO A 10 25.02 20.68 -0.40
N ARG A 11 23.85 20.16 -0.02
CA ARG A 11 22.85 20.92 0.75
C ARG A 11 23.52 21.44 2.01
N ARG A 12 23.54 22.76 2.18
CA ARG A 12 24.09 23.39 3.38
C ARG A 12 23.16 23.07 4.56
N ILE A 13 23.60 22.18 5.44
CA ILE A 13 22.86 21.83 6.65
C ILE A 13 22.70 23.12 7.48
N GLN A 14 21.46 23.52 7.72
CA GLN A 14 21.17 24.70 8.53
C GLN A 14 21.46 24.40 10.00
N ASN A 15 21.79 25.43 10.78
CA ASN A 15 22.06 25.30 12.21
C ASN A 15 20.91 24.55 12.91
N GLN A 16 21.25 23.45 13.57
CA GLN A 16 20.31 22.54 14.23
C GLN A 16 20.10 22.87 15.70
N ASN A 17 20.68 23.95 16.24
CA ASN A 17 20.48 24.31 17.64
C ASN A 17 19.00 24.70 17.93
N VAL A 18 18.41 24.12 18.97
CA VAL A 18 17.03 24.38 19.43
C VAL A 18 16.78 25.86 19.64
N ILE A 19 17.69 26.57 20.32
CA ILE A 19 17.54 28.00 20.66
C ILE A 19 17.47 28.82 19.37
N HIS A 20 18.36 28.54 18.43
CA HIS A 20 18.38 29.22 17.13
C HIS A 20 17.11 28.95 16.32
N ARG A 21 16.58 27.70 16.33
CA ARG A 21 15.31 27.39 15.66
C ARG A 21 14.11 28.01 16.36
N LEU A 22 14.12 28.12 17.68
CA LEU A 22 13.08 28.77 18.48
C LEU A 22 13.02 30.27 18.18
N GLU A 23 14.16 30.96 18.21
CA GLU A 23 14.25 32.38 17.88
C GLU A 23 13.85 32.64 16.43
N ARG A 24 14.28 31.78 15.49
CA ARG A 24 13.85 31.90 14.09
C ARG A 24 12.34 31.74 13.93
N ARG A 25 11.71 30.82 14.67
CA ARG A 25 10.25 30.65 14.69
C ARG A 25 9.53 31.88 15.26
N ARG A 26 10.11 32.55 16.27
CA ARG A 26 9.55 33.80 16.83
C ARG A 26 9.59 34.95 15.83
N ILE A 27 10.67 35.04 15.06
CA ILE A 27 10.95 36.19 14.20
C ILE A 27 10.40 36.02 12.77
N SER A 28 10.27 34.78 12.29
CA SER A 28 9.89 34.50 10.90
C SER A 28 8.98 33.28 10.78
N SER A 29 7.85 33.45 10.10
CA SER A 29 6.92 32.36 9.74
C SER A 29 7.31 31.60 8.47
N GLY A 30 8.50 31.87 7.92
CA GLY A 30 8.97 31.24 6.68
C GLY A 30 8.31 31.74 5.41
N LYS A 31 8.52 30.98 4.32
CA LYS A 31 7.84 31.19 3.05
C LYS A 31 6.39 30.69 3.16
N ALA A 32 5.47 31.30 2.43
CA ALA A 32 4.08 30.84 2.37
C ALA A 32 4.01 29.34 2.01
N GLY A 33 3.16 28.59 2.72
CA GLY A 33 3.02 27.14 2.56
C GLY A 33 4.07 26.28 3.28
N THR A 34 5.12 26.86 3.89
CA THR A 34 6.19 26.08 4.55
C THR A 34 5.99 25.87 6.07
N HIS A 35 4.86 26.29 6.62
CA HIS A 35 4.59 26.25 8.07
C HIS A 35 4.79 24.85 8.67
N TRP A 36 4.21 23.80 8.06
CA TRP A 36 4.35 22.43 8.54
C TRP A 36 5.79 21.92 8.49
N HIS A 37 6.52 22.23 7.41
CA HIS A 37 7.92 21.85 7.29
C HIS A 37 8.77 22.51 8.39
N GLN A 38 8.57 23.80 8.66
CA GLN A 38 9.30 24.50 9.73
C GLN A 38 8.99 23.95 11.12
N VAL A 39 7.72 23.62 11.39
CA VAL A 39 7.30 23.01 12.65
C VAL A 39 7.93 21.62 12.82
N ARG A 40 7.91 20.78 11.77
CA ARG A 40 8.56 19.45 11.81
C ARG A 40 10.06 19.54 12.07
N VAL A 41 10.73 20.45 11.37
CA VAL A 41 12.17 20.72 11.56
C VAL A 41 12.43 21.14 13.01
N PHE A 42 11.61 22.01 13.61
CA PHE A 42 11.80 22.36 15.03
C PHE A 42 11.67 21.15 15.96
N HIS A 43 10.64 20.32 15.77
CA HIS A 43 10.37 19.16 16.63
C HIS A 43 11.39 18.03 16.49
N GLN A 44 12.22 17.99 15.43
CA GLN A 44 13.37 17.08 15.36
C GLN A 44 14.37 17.26 16.51
N ASN A 45 14.39 18.44 17.13
CA ASN A 45 15.29 18.73 18.25
C ASN A 45 14.59 18.71 19.62
N VAL A 46 13.29 18.44 19.64
CA VAL A 46 12.52 18.29 20.87
C VAL A 46 12.43 16.79 21.14
N PHE A 47 13.12 16.34 22.18
CA PHE A 47 13.10 14.94 22.60
C PHE A 47 12.13 14.76 23.78
N PRO A 48 11.55 13.55 23.94
CA PRO A 48 10.76 13.23 25.12
C PRO A 48 11.58 13.47 26.40
N ASN A 49 11.00 14.18 27.36
CA ASN A 49 11.63 14.48 28.65
C ASN A 49 11.60 13.29 29.62
N PHE A 50 10.70 12.34 29.41
CA PHE A 50 10.51 11.18 30.27
C PHE A 50 10.08 9.97 29.45
N THR A 51 10.65 8.80 29.72
CA THR A 51 10.27 7.54 29.05
C THR A 51 9.78 6.52 30.08
N VAL A 52 8.57 5.99 29.86
CA VAL A 52 8.06 4.86 30.64
C VAL A 52 8.08 3.61 29.79
N VAL A 53 8.73 2.57 30.31
CA VAL A 53 8.85 1.28 29.62
C VAL A 53 7.88 0.28 30.25
N ASN A 54 7.36 -0.66 29.44
CA ASN A 54 6.45 -1.71 29.88
C ASN A 54 5.16 -1.18 30.51
N VAL A 55 4.55 -0.18 29.87
CA VAL A 55 3.20 0.29 30.22
C VAL A 55 2.21 -0.86 30.01
N GLU A 56 1.33 -1.08 30.98
CA GLU A 56 0.28 -2.10 30.86
C GLU A 56 -0.72 -1.63 29.81
N LYS A 57 -1.08 -2.53 28.90
CA LYS A 57 -2.02 -2.25 27.82
C LYS A 57 -3.13 -3.29 27.79
N PRO A 58 -4.32 -2.93 27.28
CA PRO A 58 -5.38 -3.90 27.01
C PRO A 58 -4.91 -5.05 26.09
N PRO A 59 -5.64 -6.18 26.08
CA PRO A 59 -5.39 -7.30 25.18
C PRO A 59 -5.80 -6.94 23.74
N CYS A 60 -5.03 -6.05 23.12
CA CYS A 60 -5.20 -5.59 21.74
C CYS A 60 -3.84 -5.40 21.05
N PHE A 61 -3.85 -5.37 19.72
CA PHE A 61 -2.71 -5.09 18.86
C PHE A 61 -2.74 -3.61 18.47
N LEU A 62 -1.93 -2.82 19.17
CA LEU A 62 -1.74 -1.41 18.90
C LEU A 62 -1.14 -1.23 17.49
N ARG A 63 -1.72 -0.34 16.66
CA ARG A 63 -1.30 -0.20 15.26
C ARG A 63 -0.64 1.13 14.95
N LYS A 64 -1.42 2.21 14.84
CA LYS A 64 -0.89 3.54 14.48
C LYS A 64 -1.87 4.66 14.83
N PHE A 65 -1.34 5.88 14.88
CA PHE A 65 -2.15 7.10 14.95
C PHE A 65 -2.74 7.44 13.58
N SER A 66 -3.94 8.01 13.61
CA SER A 66 -4.50 8.80 12.53
C SER A 66 -3.54 9.94 12.12
N PRO A 67 -3.58 10.42 10.86
CA PRO A 67 -2.61 11.41 10.38
C PRO A 67 -2.67 12.76 11.10
N ASP A 68 -3.82 13.10 11.71
CA ASP A 68 -4.00 14.28 12.56
C ASP A 68 -3.58 14.06 14.02
N GLY A 69 -3.26 12.82 14.40
CA GLY A 69 -2.82 12.42 15.74
C GLY A 69 -3.92 12.37 16.81
N ARG A 70 -5.20 12.55 16.44
CA ARG A 70 -6.31 12.58 17.41
C ARG A 70 -6.76 11.19 17.83
N TYR A 71 -6.86 10.30 16.85
CA TYR A 71 -7.29 8.92 17.05
C TYR A 71 -6.12 7.96 16.98
N PHE A 72 -6.15 6.92 17.81
CA PHE A 72 -5.23 5.81 17.82
C PHE A 72 -6.02 4.52 17.59
N ILE A 73 -5.62 3.75 16.58
CA ILE A 73 -6.30 2.49 16.24
C ILE A 73 -5.56 1.28 16.81
N ALA A 74 -6.32 0.31 17.30
CA ALA A 74 -5.84 -1.00 17.67
C ALA A 74 -6.78 -2.09 17.15
N PHE A 75 -6.26 -3.29 16.93
CA PHE A 75 -7.07 -4.45 16.61
C PHE A 75 -7.31 -5.28 17.87
N SER A 76 -8.51 -5.81 18.04
CA SER A 76 -8.81 -6.69 19.16
C SER A 76 -7.93 -7.95 19.15
N SER A 77 -7.78 -8.60 20.30
CA SER A 77 -6.94 -9.82 20.42
C SER A 77 -7.42 -10.98 19.52
N ASP A 78 -8.73 -11.07 19.29
CA ASP A 78 -9.37 -12.04 18.41
C ASP A 78 -9.36 -11.62 16.92
N GLN A 79 -8.88 -10.41 16.59
CA GLN A 79 -8.79 -9.85 15.24
C GLN A 79 -10.15 -9.72 14.53
N THR A 80 -11.25 -9.59 15.29
CA THR A 80 -12.59 -9.42 14.72
C THR A 80 -13.01 -7.96 14.64
N SER A 81 -12.47 -7.12 15.52
CA SER A 81 -12.91 -5.75 15.71
C SER A 81 -11.76 -4.75 15.72
N LEU A 82 -12.09 -3.52 15.33
CA LEU A 82 -11.22 -2.36 15.42
C LEU A 82 -11.59 -1.53 16.64
N GLU A 83 -10.62 -1.29 17.51
CA GLU A 83 -10.73 -0.43 18.67
C GLU A 83 -10.18 0.96 18.32
N ILE A 84 -10.99 1.99 18.53
CA ILE A 84 -10.65 3.38 18.24
C ILE A 84 -10.53 4.12 19.57
N TYR A 85 -9.33 4.60 19.85
CA TYR A 85 -8.99 5.36 21.05
C TYR A 85 -8.80 6.84 20.71
N GLU A 86 -9.25 7.73 21.58
CA GLU A 86 -8.94 9.15 21.54
C GLU A 86 -7.67 9.43 22.33
N TYR A 87 -6.73 10.14 21.72
CA TYR A 87 -5.50 10.56 22.35
C TYR A 87 -5.69 11.86 23.14
N GLN A 88 -5.49 11.80 24.46
CA GLN A 88 -5.69 12.93 25.37
C GLN A 88 -4.49 13.91 25.44
N GLY A 89 -3.42 13.63 24.69
CA GLY A 89 -2.23 14.49 24.65
C GLY A 89 -1.15 14.14 25.68
N CYS A 90 0.04 14.71 25.51
CA CYS A 90 1.22 14.41 26.33
C CYS A 90 1.07 14.80 27.81
N GLN A 91 0.15 15.73 28.13
CA GLN A 91 -0.07 16.24 29.49
C GLN A 91 -1.01 15.36 30.31
N ALA A 92 -1.71 14.41 29.69
CA ALA A 92 -2.78 13.64 30.33
C ALA A 92 -2.34 12.81 31.55
N ALA A 93 -1.04 12.54 31.67
CA ALA A 93 -0.44 11.79 32.78
C ALA A 93 0.61 12.58 33.58
N GLU A 94 0.66 13.92 33.42
CA GLU A 94 1.61 14.78 34.15
C GLU A 94 1.42 14.69 35.67
N ASP A 95 0.17 14.58 36.13
CA ASP A 95 -0.20 14.39 37.53
C ASP A 95 0.39 13.10 38.13
N LEU A 96 0.41 12.02 37.35
CA LEU A 96 0.96 10.73 37.77
C LEU A 96 2.49 10.74 37.88
N LEU A 97 3.15 11.59 37.10
CA LEU A 97 4.61 11.71 37.05
C LEU A 97 5.16 12.80 38.00
N GLN A 98 4.28 13.56 38.65
CA GLN A 98 4.68 14.63 39.55
C GLN A 98 5.48 14.10 40.75
N GLY A 99 6.68 14.63 40.96
CA GLY A 99 7.58 14.21 42.05
C GLY A 99 8.30 12.89 41.78
N TYR A 100 8.46 12.49 40.52
CA TYR A 100 9.45 11.50 40.11
C TYR A 100 10.70 12.22 39.62
N GLU A 101 11.84 12.01 40.28
CA GLU A 101 13.13 12.54 39.81
C GLU A 101 13.79 11.47 38.93
N GLY A 102 14.01 11.80 37.64
CA GLY A 102 14.67 10.91 36.68
C GLY A 102 14.15 11.10 35.25
N GLU A 103 14.79 10.43 34.30
CA GLU A 103 14.47 10.50 32.87
C GLU A 103 13.74 9.24 32.36
N ILE A 104 13.86 8.11 33.06
CA ILE A 104 13.32 6.81 32.64
C ILE A 104 12.73 6.05 33.82
N LEU A 105 11.47 5.63 33.70
CA LEU A 105 10.83 4.67 34.61
C LEU A 105 10.86 3.29 33.95
N ALA A 106 11.89 2.51 34.26
CA ALA A 106 12.09 1.15 33.77
C ALA A 106 12.16 0.16 34.95
N ASN A 107 11.30 -0.87 34.92
CA ASN A 107 11.37 -2.07 35.79
C ASN A 107 11.54 -1.84 37.31
N GLY A 108 11.16 -0.67 37.84
CA GLY A 108 11.05 -0.48 39.29
C GLY A 108 9.91 -1.31 39.86
N ASN A 109 10.22 -2.20 40.80
CA ASN A 109 9.23 -3.04 41.50
C ASN A 109 8.47 -2.27 42.60
N ASP A 110 8.70 -0.97 42.74
CA ASP A 110 7.98 -0.16 43.72
C ASP A 110 6.49 -0.10 43.37
N GLN A 111 5.64 -0.18 44.39
CA GLN A 111 4.18 -0.14 44.24
C GLN A 111 3.71 1.10 43.47
N ARG A 112 4.41 2.24 43.62
CA ARG A 112 4.15 3.48 42.89
C ARG A 112 4.43 3.33 41.39
N SER A 113 5.56 2.71 41.04
CA SER A 113 5.99 2.47 39.65
C SER A 113 5.07 1.47 38.92
N VAL A 114 4.54 0.47 39.63
CA VAL A 114 3.52 -0.45 39.10
C VAL A 114 2.21 0.28 38.84
N ASN A 115 1.73 1.09 39.80
CA ASN A 115 0.48 1.84 39.64
C ASN A 115 0.53 2.85 38.49
N ILE A 116 1.66 3.57 38.33
CA ILE A 116 1.87 4.48 37.20
C ILE A 116 1.77 3.70 35.86
N ARG A 117 2.47 2.56 35.73
CA ARG A 117 2.42 1.74 34.51
C ARG A 117 1.05 1.17 34.19
N GLY A 118 0.26 0.83 35.20
CA GLY A 118 -1.12 0.34 35.04
C GLY A 118 -2.09 1.42 34.52
N ARG A 119 -1.91 2.67 34.94
CA ARG A 119 -2.86 3.75 34.64
C ARG A 119 -2.50 4.61 33.43
N LEU A 120 -1.25 4.57 32.98
CA LEU A 120 -0.77 5.43 31.89
C LEU A 120 -1.56 5.23 30.60
N PHE A 121 -1.84 3.99 30.21
CA PHE A 121 -2.55 3.71 28.96
C PHE A 121 -3.96 4.32 28.96
N GLU A 122 -4.73 4.07 30.02
CA GLU A 122 -6.10 4.60 30.16
C GLU A 122 -6.14 6.14 30.22
N ARG A 123 -5.08 6.78 30.72
CA ARG A 123 -4.98 8.25 30.74
C ARG A 123 -4.68 8.84 29.37
N PHE A 124 -3.78 8.21 28.61
CA PHE A 124 -3.42 8.70 27.28
C PHE A 124 -4.47 8.36 26.23
N PHE A 125 -5.12 7.20 26.37
CA PHE A 125 -6.00 6.62 25.37
C PHE A 125 -7.35 6.28 25.98
N VAL A 126 -8.35 7.08 25.63
CA VAL A 126 -9.74 6.83 26.02
C VAL A 126 -10.40 6.03 24.90
N LEU A 127 -10.91 4.84 25.21
CA LEU A 127 -11.62 4.03 24.23
C LEU A 127 -12.94 4.71 23.85
N LEU A 128 -13.10 5.09 22.59
CA LEU A 128 -14.33 5.69 22.07
C LEU A 128 -15.26 4.66 21.46
N HIS A 129 -14.72 3.84 20.55
CA HIS A 129 -15.51 2.94 19.73
C HIS A 129 -14.85 1.58 19.57
N ILE A 130 -15.69 0.55 19.52
CA ILE A 130 -15.31 -0.80 19.11
C ILE A 130 -16.19 -1.14 17.91
N THR A 131 -15.59 -1.25 16.73
CA THR A 131 -16.29 -1.58 15.49
C THR A 131 -16.04 -3.05 15.18
N ASN A 132 -17.08 -3.88 15.26
CA ASN A 132 -16.98 -5.27 14.80
C ASN A 132 -17.02 -5.29 13.26
N VAL A 133 -16.00 -5.87 12.64
CA VAL A 133 -15.81 -5.87 11.19
C VAL A 133 -15.92 -7.28 10.64
N ALA A 134 -15.22 -8.21 11.27
CA ALA A 134 -15.09 -9.59 10.81
C ALA A 134 -16.05 -10.51 11.57
N SER A 135 -17.33 -10.45 11.19
CA SER A 135 -18.41 -11.25 11.81
C SER A 135 -18.44 -12.71 11.33
N ASN A 136 -17.83 -13.01 10.18
CA ASN A 136 -18.05 -14.25 9.42
C ASN A 136 -16.83 -15.19 9.40
N GLY A 137 -16.07 -15.26 10.49
CA GLY A 137 -14.83 -16.08 10.54
C GLY A 137 -13.67 -15.51 9.72
N GLU A 138 -13.77 -14.25 9.31
CA GLU A 138 -12.65 -13.48 8.78
C GLU A 138 -11.73 -13.05 9.93
N HIS A 139 -10.46 -12.77 9.61
CA HIS A 139 -9.52 -12.16 10.54
C HIS A 139 -8.96 -10.87 9.95
N LEU A 140 -9.03 -9.78 10.72
CA LEU A 140 -8.42 -8.51 10.37
C LEU A 140 -6.90 -8.65 10.32
N ASN A 141 -6.29 -8.18 9.23
CA ASN A 141 -4.85 -8.10 9.12
C ASN A 141 -4.34 -6.90 9.92
N ARG A 142 -3.58 -7.18 10.98
CA ARG A 142 -3.06 -6.18 11.94
C ARG A 142 -2.16 -5.13 11.30
N GLU A 143 -1.56 -5.43 10.15
CA GLU A 143 -0.66 -4.53 9.46
C GLU A 143 -1.37 -3.73 8.35
N CYS A 144 -2.59 -4.10 8.00
CA CYS A 144 -3.35 -3.47 6.94
C CYS A 144 -4.16 -2.29 7.48
N SER A 145 -3.70 -1.08 7.19
CA SER A 145 -4.39 0.14 7.62
C SER A 145 -3.98 1.32 6.75
N LEU A 146 -4.95 1.93 6.09
CA LEU A 146 -4.79 3.13 5.26
C LEU A 146 -5.76 4.19 5.79
N PHE A 147 -5.32 5.45 5.86
CA PHE A 147 -6.18 6.55 6.29
C PHE A 147 -6.45 7.46 5.11
N THR A 148 -7.67 7.96 5.02
CA THR A 148 -8.01 9.03 4.08
C THR A 148 -7.33 10.33 4.51
N ASP A 149 -7.05 11.21 3.54
CA ASP A 149 -6.39 12.49 3.78
C ASP A 149 -7.17 13.41 4.73
N ASP A 150 -8.49 13.29 4.74
CA ASP A 150 -9.38 14.03 5.66
C ASP A 150 -9.37 13.48 7.10
N CYS A 151 -8.61 12.42 7.36
CA CYS A 151 -8.48 11.75 8.67
C CYS A 151 -9.81 11.23 9.22
N ARG A 152 -10.87 11.16 8.41
CA ARG A 152 -12.19 10.74 8.86
C ARG A 152 -12.37 9.23 8.78
N TYR A 153 -11.78 8.59 7.78
CA TYR A 153 -11.97 7.18 7.50
C TYR A 153 -10.65 6.40 7.61
N VAL A 154 -10.79 5.15 8.05
CA VAL A 154 -9.74 4.15 8.00
C VAL A 154 -10.19 2.96 7.17
N ILE A 155 -9.31 2.51 6.27
CA ILE A 155 -9.50 1.32 5.47
C ILE A 155 -8.65 0.21 6.09
N VAL A 156 -9.30 -0.90 6.45
CA VAL A 156 -8.68 -2.10 7.01
C VAL A 156 -9.01 -3.30 6.13
N GLY A 157 -8.11 -4.27 6.08
CA GLY A 157 -8.30 -5.50 5.32
C GLY A 157 -8.48 -6.70 6.24
N SER A 158 -9.41 -7.58 5.91
CA SER A 158 -9.58 -8.89 6.51
C SER A 158 -9.28 -9.98 5.49
N ALA A 159 -9.00 -11.18 5.99
CA ALA A 159 -8.85 -12.39 5.20
C ALA A 159 -9.65 -13.52 5.84
N ALA A 160 -10.33 -14.31 5.02
CA ALA A 160 -10.96 -15.57 5.38
C ALA A 160 -10.27 -16.73 4.64
N TYR A 161 -9.94 -17.77 5.38
CA TYR A 161 -9.46 -19.02 4.79
C TYR A 161 -10.58 -19.70 4.02
N LEU A 162 -10.25 -20.16 2.81
CA LEU A 162 -11.16 -20.99 2.04
C LEU A 162 -11.28 -22.38 2.67
N PRO A 163 -12.49 -22.95 2.74
CA PRO A 163 -12.66 -24.33 3.18
C PRO A 163 -11.98 -25.29 2.20
N GLU A 164 -11.41 -26.39 2.72
CA GLU A 164 -10.76 -27.42 1.87
C GLU A 164 -11.77 -28.13 0.96
N GLU A 165 -13.03 -28.23 1.38
CA GLU A 165 -14.13 -28.76 0.58
C GLU A 165 -15.42 -27.93 0.74
N PRO A 166 -16.16 -27.64 -0.35
CA PRO A 166 -15.80 -27.89 -1.74
C PRO A 166 -14.68 -26.97 -2.23
N HIS A 167 -13.81 -27.48 -3.09
CA HIS A 167 -12.77 -26.66 -3.71
C HIS A 167 -13.41 -25.53 -4.53
N PRO A 168 -12.80 -24.33 -4.54
CA PRO A 168 -13.32 -23.22 -5.31
C PRO A 168 -13.40 -23.59 -6.80
N PRO A 169 -14.46 -23.18 -7.49
CA PRO A 169 -14.63 -23.52 -8.90
C PRO A 169 -13.48 -22.93 -9.72
N PHE A 170 -13.02 -23.71 -10.72
CA PHE A 170 -11.83 -23.38 -11.53
C PHE A 170 -11.85 -21.95 -12.09
N PHE A 171 -13.01 -21.50 -12.57
CA PHE A 171 -13.16 -20.18 -13.20
C PHE A 171 -13.27 -19.01 -12.20
N GLU A 172 -13.41 -19.29 -10.90
CA GLU A 172 -13.24 -18.25 -9.87
C GLU A 172 -11.77 -18.00 -9.57
N VAL A 173 -10.93 -19.05 -9.63
CA VAL A 173 -9.48 -18.99 -9.39
C VAL A 173 -8.71 -18.45 -10.61
N TYR A 174 -9.11 -18.87 -11.82
CA TYR A 174 -8.44 -18.52 -13.07
C TYR A 174 -9.35 -17.64 -13.93
N ARG A 175 -9.28 -16.32 -13.69
CA ARG A 175 -10.14 -15.33 -14.34
C ARG A 175 -9.59 -14.75 -15.64
N ASN A 176 -8.34 -15.02 -15.98
CA ASN A 176 -7.72 -14.65 -17.26
C ASN A 176 -6.49 -15.52 -17.56
N SER A 177 -5.98 -15.45 -18.79
CA SER A 177 -4.83 -16.23 -19.27
C SER A 177 -3.51 -15.95 -18.52
N GLU A 178 -3.43 -14.85 -17.77
CA GLU A 178 -2.25 -14.49 -16.99
C GLU A 178 -2.35 -14.88 -15.52
N SER A 179 -3.50 -15.39 -15.08
CA SER A 179 -3.71 -15.83 -13.69
C SER A 179 -2.62 -16.82 -13.29
N VAL A 180 -2.05 -16.64 -12.10
CA VAL A 180 -0.89 -17.43 -11.66
C VAL A 180 -1.32 -18.77 -11.08
N THR A 181 -0.41 -19.73 -11.10
CA THR A 181 -0.66 -21.05 -10.53
C THR A 181 -0.61 -20.96 -9.00
N PRO A 182 -1.69 -21.24 -8.25
CA PRO A 182 -1.70 -21.16 -6.80
C PRO A 182 -0.59 -22.03 -6.20
N ASN A 183 0.09 -21.51 -5.19
CA ASN A 183 1.10 -22.26 -4.45
C ASN A 183 0.41 -22.97 -3.26
N PRO A 184 0.49 -24.30 -3.13
CA PRO A 184 -0.08 -25.00 -1.98
C PRO A 184 0.46 -24.51 -0.61
N ARG A 185 1.68 -23.94 -0.58
CA ARG A 185 2.26 -23.36 0.65
C ARG A 185 1.70 -21.98 1.00
N SER A 186 1.00 -21.35 0.07
CA SER A 186 0.40 -20.03 0.23
C SER A 186 -1.01 -20.09 -0.38
N PRO A 187 -2.00 -20.61 0.38
CA PRO A 187 -3.34 -20.77 -0.13
C PRO A 187 -3.96 -19.43 -0.53
N LEU A 188 -4.99 -19.54 -1.37
CA LEU A 188 -5.87 -18.44 -1.72
C LEU A 188 -6.83 -18.20 -0.56
N GLU A 189 -7.21 -16.94 -0.39
CA GLU A 189 -8.08 -16.48 0.68
C GLU A 189 -9.14 -15.56 0.07
N ASP A 190 -10.26 -15.44 0.77
CA ASP A 190 -11.24 -14.41 0.49
C ASP A 190 -10.83 -13.15 1.26
N TYR A 191 -10.49 -12.09 0.54
CA TYR A 191 -10.06 -10.83 1.12
C TYR A 191 -11.20 -9.83 1.13
N SER A 192 -11.43 -9.17 2.26
CA SER A 192 -12.42 -8.11 2.37
C SER A 192 -11.74 -6.81 2.79
N LEU A 193 -12.04 -5.71 2.09
CA LEU A 193 -11.65 -4.37 2.52
C LEU A 193 -12.85 -3.65 3.10
N HIS A 194 -12.62 -3.05 4.26
CA HIS A 194 -13.63 -2.40 5.05
C HIS A 194 -13.25 -0.95 5.28
N ILE A 195 -14.19 -0.04 5.11
CA ILE A 195 -14.01 1.38 5.42
C ILE A 195 -14.82 1.72 6.66
N ILE A 196 -14.14 2.32 7.64
CA ILE A 196 -14.69 2.60 8.97
C ILE A 196 -14.54 4.10 9.25
N ASP A 197 -15.62 4.73 9.70
CA ASP A 197 -15.63 6.11 10.16
C ASP A 197 -15.03 6.18 11.58
N LEU A 198 -13.93 6.92 11.73
CA LEU A 198 -13.23 7.09 13.00
C LEU A 198 -14.03 7.93 14.01
N HIS A 199 -14.90 8.83 13.54
CA HIS A 199 -15.68 9.71 14.41
C HIS A 199 -16.90 9.02 14.99
N THR A 200 -17.53 8.13 14.23
CA THR A 200 -18.76 7.45 14.64
C THR A 200 -18.54 5.99 15.02
N GLY A 201 -17.38 5.41 14.68
CA GLY A 201 -17.08 4.00 14.88
C GLY A 201 -17.92 3.07 14.02
N ARG A 202 -18.50 3.55 12.92
CA ARG A 202 -19.38 2.76 12.04
C ARG A 202 -18.62 2.18 10.86
N LEU A 203 -18.92 0.93 10.54
CA LEU A 203 -18.54 0.32 9.26
C LEU A 203 -19.42 0.91 8.15
N CYS A 204 -18.80 1.57 7.17
CA CYS A 204 -19.51 2.30 6.11
C CYS A 204 -19.74 1.46 4.85
N ASP A 205 -18.71 0.77 4.36
CA ASP A 205 -18.80 -0.07 3.16
C ASP A 205 -17.81 -1.24 3.25
N THR A 206 -18.02 -2.27 2.43
CA THR A 206 -17.15 -3.44 2.34
C THR A 206 -17.05 -3.91 0.90
N ARG A 207 -15.83 -4.26 0.45
CA ARG A 207 -15.56 -4.84 -0.86
C ARG A 207 -14.83 -6.17 -0.69
N THR A 208 -15.31 -7.20 -1.36
CA THR A 208 -14.81 -8.57 -1.20
C THR A 208 -14.18 -9.10 -2.49
N PHE A 209 -13.04 -9.76 -2.36
CA PHE A 209 -12.25 -10.37 -3.42
C PHE A 209 -12.16 -11.87 -3.12
N LYS A 210 -12.82 -12.67 -3.96
CA LYS A 210 -12.89 -14.12 -3.75
C LYS A 210 -11.76 -14.85 -4.43
N CYS A 211 -11.26 -15.90 -3.77
CA CYS A 211 -10.26 -16.81 -4.32
C CYS A 211 -9.06 -16.07 -4.90
N ASP A 212 -8.57 -15.08 -4.16
CA ASP A 212 -7.55 -14.17 -4.63
C ASP A 212 -6.28 -14.29 -3.78
N LYS A 213 -5.23 -13.57 -4.18
CA LYS A 213 -4.05 -13.28 -3.39
C LYS A 213 -3.80 -11.78 -3.38
N VAL A 214 -4.21 -11.11 -2.31
CA VAL A 214 -3.93 -9.69 -2.06
C VAL A 214 -2.97 -9.59 -0.87
N ILE A 215 -1.80 -8.99 -1.06
CA ILE A 215 -0.79 -8.88 -0.01
C ILE A 215 -1.16 -7.72 0.93
N LEU A 216 -1.96 -8.01 1.96
CA LEU A 216 -2.38 -7.02 2.95
C LEU A 216 -1.26 -6.61 3.92
N SER A 217 -0.30 -7.51 4.18
CA SER A 217 0.83 -7.25 5.08
C SER A 217 1.63 -6.03 4.63
N HIS A 218 1.93 -5.15 5.58
CA HIS A 218 2.55 -3.85 5.35
C HIS A 218 1.93 -3.02 4.20
N ASN A 219 0.64 -3.20 3.88
CA ASN A 219 -0.06 -2.54 2.77
C ASN A 219 0.65 -2.76 1.40
N GLN A 220 1.33 -3.89 1.17
CA GLN A 220 2.12 -4.05 -0.06
C GLN A 220 1.28 -4.20 -1.34
N GLY A 221 0.09 -4.79 -1.22
CA GLY A 221 -0.87 -4.97 -2.30
C GLY A 221 -1.93 -3.86 -2.37
N LEU A 222 -1.87 -2.86 -1.50
CA LEU A 222 -2.86 -1.78 -1.40
C LEU A 222 -2.17 -0.43 -1.38
N TYR A 223 -2.68 0.54 -2.13
CA TYR A 223 -2.14 1.89 -2.08
C TYR A 223 -3.27 2.90 -2.16
N LEU A 224 -3.30 3.85 -1.22
CA LEU A 224 -4.26 4.96 -1.22
C LEU A 224 -3.49 6.25 -1.47
N TYR A 225 -3.87 6.97 -2.53
CA TYR A 225 -3.38 8.30 -2.82
C TYR A 225 -4.57 9.25 -2.91
N LYS A 226 -4.63 10.22 -2.00
CA LYS A 226 -5.81 11.08 -1.79
C LYS A 226 -7.08 10.25 -1.55
N ASN A 227 -7.93 10.17 -2.56
CA ASN A 227 -9.18 9.42 -2.57
C ASN A 227 -9.17 8.25 -3.55
N ILE A 228 -8.04 7.95 -4.20
CA ILE A 228 -7.91 6.85 -5.16
C ILE A 228 -7.20 5.68 -4.47
N LEU A 229 -7.90 4.56 -4.36
CA LEU A 229 -7.40 3.31 -3.80
C LEU A 229 -7.10 2.33 -4.94
N ALA A 230 -5.86 1.88 -5.05
CA ALA A 230 -5.45 0.81 -5.96
C ALA A 230 -5.17 -0.49 -5.19
N ILE A 231 -5.61 -1.62 -5.76
CA ILE A 231 -5.52 -2.95 -5.16
C ILE A 231 -4.96 -3.93 -6.20
N LEU A 232 -3.89 -4.65 -5.84
CA LEU A 232 -3.31 -5.69 -6.67
C LEU A 232 -3.91 -7.04 -6.34
N SER A 233 -4.69 -7.57 -7.27
CA SER A 233 -4.98 -9.01 -7.34
C SER A 233 -3.76 -9.71 -7.94
N VAL A 234 -2.95 -10.33 -7.09
CA VAL A 234 -1.77 -11.07 -7.53
C VAL A 234 -2.19 -12.37 -8.23
N GLN A 235 -3.21 -13.06 -7.71
CA GLN A 235 -3.71 -14.31 -8.30
C GLN A 235 -4.28 -14.06 -9.71
N GLN A 236 -5.13 -13.04 -9.84
CA GLN A 236 -5.82 -12.75 -11.10
C GLN A 236 -5.06 -11.75 -11.96
N GLN A 237 -3.86 -11.32 -11.58
CA GLN A 237 -3.03 -10.36 -12.35
C GLN A 237 -3.83 -9.15 -12.81
N THR A 238 -4.55 -8.53 -11.87
CA THR A 238 -5.47 -7.44 -12.13
C THR A 238 -5.31 -6.36 -11.07
N ILE A 239 -5.37 -5.10 -11.50
CA ILE A 239 -5.31 -3.92 -10.64
C ILE A 239 -6.71 -3.35 -10.59
N HIS A 240 -7.33 -3.37 -9.41
CA HIS A 240 -8.62 -2.75 -9.18
C HIS A 240 -8.40 -1.35 -8.63
N VAL A 241 -9.01 -0.35 -9.25
CA VAL A 241 -8.90 1.05 -8.84
C VAL A 241 -10.28 1.51 -8.38
N PHE A 242 -10.35 1.90 -7.12
CA PHE A 242 -11.53 2.42 -6.47
C PHE A 242 -11.35 3.90 -6.14
N GLN A 243 -12.44 4.63 -6.13
CA GLN A 243 -12.51 5.97 -5.55
C GLN A 243 -13.28 5.91 -4.24
N VAL A 244 -12.66 6.42 -3.18
CA VAL A 244 -13.27 6.58 -1.86
C VAL A 244 -14.08 7.88 -1.87
N THR A 245 -15.36 7.77 -1.57
CA THR A 245 -16.26 8.93 -1.50
C THR A 245 -16.13 9.67 -0.16
N PRO A 246 -16.50 10.96 -0.10
CA PRO A 246 -16.62 11.69 1.17
C PRO A 246 -17.62 11.08 2.16
N GLU A 247 -18.54 10.25 1.67
CA GLU A 247 -19.51 9.52 2.48
C GLU A 247 -18.94 8.21 3.06
N GLY A 248 -17.76 7.77 2.62
CA GLY A 248 -17.10 6.56 3.10
C GLY A 248 -17.53 5.30 2.36
N THR A 249 -17.73 5.38 1.04
CA THR A 249 -18.06 4.23 0.18
C THR A 249 -17.02 4.02 -0.92
N PHE A 250 -16.93 2.79 -1.42
CA PHE A 250 -16.03 2.43 -2.52
C PHE A 250 -16.76 2.50 -3.87
N ILE A 251 -16.33 3.37 -4.76
CA ILE A 251 -16.79 3.39 -6.16
C ILE A 251 -15.75 2.68 -7.02
N ASP A 252 -16.16 1.68 -7.80
CA ASP A 252 -15.28 1.06 -8.80
C ASP A 252 -15.08 2.04 -9.96
N VAL A 253 -13.82 2.40 -10.23
CA VAL A 253 -13.46 3.36 -11.27
C VAL A 253 -12.91 2.66 -12.49
N ARG A 254 -12.09 1.63 -12.30
CA ARG A 254 -11.49 0.86 -13.41
C ARG A 254 -10.83 -0.40 -12.92
N THR A 255 -10.77 -1.37 -13.83
CA THR A 255 -10.03 -2.61 -13.67
C THR A 255 -8.97 -2.70 -14.77
N ILE A 256 -7.69 -2.78 -14.39
CA ILE A 256 -6.55 -2.76 -15.31
C ILE A 256 -5.86 -4.13 -15.29
N GLY A 257 -5.74 -4.79 -16.44
CA GLY A 257 -5.07 -6.09 -16.54
C GLY A 257 -5.34 -6.73 -17.90
N ARG A 258 -6.35 -7.62 -17.95
CA ARG A 258 -6.86 -8.22 -19.20
C ARG A 258 -7.20 -7.16 -20.25
N PHE A 259 -7.95 -6.14 -19.81
CA PHE A 259 -8.28 -4.94 -20.59
C PHE A 259 -7.70 -3.70 -19.94
N CYS A 260 -7.56 -2.64 -20.73
CA CYS A 260 -7.10 -1.34 -20.26
C CYS A 260 -8.18 -0.26 -20.36
N TYR A 261 -9.10 -0.40 -21.32
CA TYR A 261 -10.30 0.41 -21.45
C TYR A 261 -11.55 -0.39 -21.06
N GLU A 262 -12.59 0.31 -20.61
CA GLU A 262 -13.85 -0.30 -20.19
C GLU A 262 -14.66 -0.90 -21.36
N ASP A 263 -14.52 -0.32 -22.55
CA ASP A 263 -15.22 -0.71 -23.78
C ASP A 263 -14.43 -1.74 -24.63
N ASP A 264 -13.24 -2.14 -24.19
CA ASP A 264 -12.41 -3.16 -24.87
C ASP A 264 -13.19 -4.48 -25.04
N LEU A 265 -13.89 -4.92 -23.99
CA LEU A 265 -14.68 -6.16 -24.02
C LEU A 265 -15.83 -6.06 -25.03
N LEU A 266 -16.50 -4.90 -25.08
CA LEU A 266 -17.59 -4.67 -26.04
C LEU A 266 -17.06 -4.72 -27.47
N THR A 267 -15.94 -4.05 -27.74
CA THR A 267 -15.28 -4.02 -29.04
C THR A 267 -14.85 -5.42 -29.49
N LEU A 268 -14.22 -6.19 -28.60
CA LEU A 268 -13.83 -7.57 -28.89
C LEU A 268 -15.04 -8.47 -29.17
N SER A 269 -16.11 -8.33 -28.36
CA SER A 269 -17.33 -9.11 -28.56
C SER A 269 -18.03 -8.81 -29.90
N ALA A 270 -17.88 -7.59 -30.41
CA ALA A 270 -18.45 -7.19 -31.70
C ALA A 270 -17.68 -7.77 -32.89
N VAL A 271 -16.37 -7.98 -32.75
CA VAL A 271 -15.48 -8.49 -33.81
C VAL A 271 -15.35 -10.01 -33.78
N TYR A 272 -15.38 -10.61 -32.59
CA TYR A 272 -15.20 -12.05 -32.37
C TYR A 272 -16.47 -12.71 -31.83
N PRO A 273 -17.30 -13.36 -32.68
CA PRO A 273 -18.55 -13.98 -32.28
C PRO A 273 -18.41 -15.13 -31.27
N GLU A 274 -17.20 -15.69 -31.14
CA GLU A 274 -16.86 -16.71 -30.13
C GLU A 274 -16.86 -16.11 -28.72
N VAL A 275 -16.26 -14.92 -28.56
CA VAL A 275 -16.29 -14.16 -27.30
C VAL A 275 -17.74 -13.80 -26.93
N GLN A 276 -18.55 -13.42 -27.92
CA GLN A 276 -19.97 -13.11 -27.71
C GLN A 276 -20.79 -14.33 -27.27
N ARG A 277 -20.54 -15.50 -27.87
CA ARG A 277 -21.20 -16.78 -27.51
C ARG A 277 -20.79 -17.28 -26.12
N ASP A 278 -19.51 -17.18 -25.78
CA ASP A 278 -19.00 -17.55 -24.46
C ASP A 278 -19.60 -16.65 -23.37
N THR A 279 -19.76 -15.35 -23.65
CA THR A 279 -20.39 -14.39 -22.72
C THR A 279 -21.89 -14.68 -22.53
N GLN A 280 -22.60 -15.07 -23.59
CA GLN A 280 -24.04 -15.39 -23.54
C GLN A 280 -24.35 -16.76 -22.90
N THR A 281 -23.44 -17.72 -23.00
CA THR A 281 -23.61 -19.07 -22.42
C THR A 281 -23.16 -19.15 -20.95
N GLY A 282 -22.63 -18.06 -20.38
CA GLY A 282 -22.03 -18.06 -19.04
C GLY A 282 -20.71 -18.85 -18.97
N MET A 283 -20.19 -19.30 -20.13
CA MET A 283 -18.92 -20.00 -20.27
C MET A 283 -17.87 -19.09 -20.91
N ALA A 284 -17.82 -17.82 -20.49
CA ALA A 284 -16.67 -16.98 -20.74
C ALA A 284 -15.44 -17.77 -20.27
N ASN A 285 -14.55 -18.13 -21.19
CA ASN A 285 -13.30 -18.80 -20.86
C ASN A 285 -12.07 -17.87 -21.00
N PRO A 286 -12.02 -16.72 -20.28
CA PRO A 286 -10.88 -15.80 -20.32
C PRO A 286 -9.52 -16.46 -20.09
N TYR A 287 -9.50 -17.57 -19.35
CA TYR A 287 -8.28 -18.32 -19.08
C TYR A 287 -7.65 -18.94 -20.35
N LYS A 288 -8.47 -19.34 -21.32
CA LYS A 288 -8.01 -19.99 -22.56
C LYS A 288 -7.82 -19.03 -23.72
N GLU A 289 -7.86 -17.72 -23.48
CA GLU A 289 -7.68 -16.74 -24.55
C GLU A 289 -6.27 -16.86 -25.17
N PRO A 290 -6.18 -16.94 -26.51
CA PRO A 290 -4.88 -17.05 -27.19
C PRO A 290 -4.13 -15.72 -27.22
N PHE A 291 -4.82 -14.61 -26.92
CA PHE A 291 -4.27 -13.25 -27.00
C PHE A 291 -3.55 -12.88 -25.70
N ILE A 292 -2.51 -12.06 -25.84
CA ILE A 292 -1.81 -11.44 -24.71
C ILE A 292 -2.72 -10.35 -24.13
N ASN A 293 -2.83 -10.26 -22.80
CA ASN A 293 -3.63 -9.22 -22.16
C ASN A 293 -3.16 -7.82 -22.56
N SER A 294 -4.08 -6.86 -22.55
CA SER A 294 -3.84 -5.50 -23.06
C SER A 294 -2.70 -4.79 -22.33
N LEU A 295 -2.62 -4.90 -21.00
CA LEU A 295 -1.56 -4.27 -20.22
C LEU A 295 -0.18 -4.87 -20.57
N LYS A 296 -0.08 -6.20 -20.62
CA LYS A 296 1.15 -6.89 -20.97
C LYS A 296 1.56 -6.62 -22.41
N HIS A 297 0.61 -6.60 -23.34
CA HIS A 297 0.86 -6.25 -24.73
C HIS A 297 1.46 -4.83 -24.84
N ARG A 298 0.89 -3.84 -24.13
CA ARG A 298 1.42 -2.47 -24.10
C ARG A 298 2.85 -2.40 -23.57
N LEU A 299 3.18 -3.18 -22.53
CA LEU A 299 4.54 -3.32 -22.02
C LEU A 299 5.49 -3.89 -23.09
N LEU A 300 5.11 -4.99 -23.75
CA LEU A 300 5.92 -5.61 -24.79
C LEU A 300 6.13 -4.68 -25.99
N VAL A 301 5.09 -3.95 -26.41
CA VAL A 301 5.16 -2.96 -27.49
C VAL A 301 6.09 -1.81 -27.10
N TYR A 302 6.03 -1.33 -25.86
CA TYR A 302 6.94 -0.29 -25.38
C TYR A 302 8.40 -0.74 -25.46
N LEU A 303 8.71 -1.94 -24.96
CA LEU A 303 10.06 -2.51 -25.00
C LEU A 303 10.56 -2.71 -26.44
N TRP A 304 9.68 -3.16 -27.34
CA TRP A 304 10.01 -3.30 -28.76
C TRP A 304 10.29 -1.95 -29.43
N ARG A 305 9.44 -0.94 -29.18
CA ARG A 305 9.64 0.42 -29.71
C ARG A 305 10.94 1.03 -29.20
N ARG A 306 11.29 0.82 -27.92
CA ARG A 306 12.57 1.25 -27.36
C ARG A 306 13.76 0.58 -28.06
N ALA A 307 13.69 -0.74 -28.30
CA ALA A 307 14.72 -1.47 -29.04
C ALA A 307 14.80 -1.04 -30.52
N GLU A 308 13.69 -0.58 -31.11
CA GLU A 308 13.68 -0.01 -32.46
C GLU A 308 14.29 1.39 -32.53
N GLN A 309 13.98 2.26 -31.55
CA GLN A 309 14.53 3.61 -31.46
C GLN A 309 16.04 3.61 -31.21
N ASP A 310 16.57 2.64 -30.46
CA ASP A 310 18.02 2.43 -30.29
C ASP A 310 18.73 2.13 -31.62
N GLY A 311 18.00 1.70 -32.66
CA GLY A 311 18.52 1.47 -34.01
C GLY A 311 19.48 0.29 -34.15
N SER A 312 19.92 -0.31 -33.03
CA SER A 312 20.86 -1.42 -32.98
C SER A 312 20.18 -2.75 -33.30
N ALA A 313 20.73 -3.49 -34.28
CA ALA A 313 20.28 -4.85 -34.57
C ALA A 313 20.44 -5.79 -33.37
N ILE A 314 21.38 -5.49 -32.45
CA ILE A 314 21.61 -6.25 -31.23
C ILE A 314 20.44 -6.07 -30.26
N ALA A 315 19.94 -4.85 -30.08
CA ALA A 315 18.80 -4.57 -29.19
C ALA A 315 17.54 -5.31 -29.64
N LYS A 316 17.24 -5.28 -30.95
CA LYS A 316 16.12 -6.03 -31.54
C LYS A 316 16.28 -7.54 -31.33
N ARG A 317 17.47 -8.11 -31.57
CA ARG A 317 17.75 -9.54 -31.33
C ARG A 317 17.60 -9.91 -29.87
N ARG A 318 18.08 -9.06 -28.95
CA ARG A 318 17.96 -9.26 -27.50
C ARG A 318 16.50 -9.29 -27.06
N PHE A 319 15.66 -8.39 -27.58
CA PHE A 319 14.22 -8.41 -27.33
C PHE A 319 13.59 -9.76 -27.74
N PHE A 320 13.86 -10.24 -28.97
CA PHE A 320 13.33 -11.52 -29.42
C PHE A 320 13.90 -12.72 -28.65
N GLN A 321 15.17 -12.67 -28.25
CA GLN A 321 15.80 -13.70 -27.42
C GLN A 321 15.11 -13.85 -26.06
N TYR A 322 14.72 -12.74 -25.44
CA TYR A 322 14.07 -12.72 -24.12
C TYR A 322 12.55 -12.60 -24.18
N PHE A 323 11.93 -12.64 -25.36
CA PHE A 323 10.50 -12.41 -25.56
C PHE A 323 9.62 -13.32 -24.69
N ASP A 324 9.92 -14.62 -24.65
CA ASP A 324 9.16 -15.56 -23.84
C ASP A 324 9.27 -15.28 -22.35
N GLN A 325 10.45 -14.87 -21.88
CA GLN A 325 10.66 -14.50 -20.48
C GLN A 325 9.88 -13.23 -20.12
N LEU A 326 9.94 -12.21 -20.98
CA LEU A 326 9.18 -10.97 -20.82
C LEU A 326 7.67 -11.23 -20.80
N ARG A 327 7.18 -12.12 -21.67
CA ARG A 327 5.78 -12.53 -21.71
C ARG A 327 5.35 -13.28 -20.44
N GLN A 328 6.26 -14.03 -19.82
CA GLN A 328 5.99 -14.79 -18.60
C GLN A 328 6.03 -13.94 -17.32
N LEU A 329 6.52 -12.69 -17.38
CA LEU A 329 6.50 -11.80 -16.23
C LEU A 329 5.09 -11.60 -15.65
N ARG A 330 5.04 -11.43 -14.33
CA ARG A 330 3.82 -11.26 -13.53
C ARG A 330 3.98 -10.05 -12.61
N MET A 331 2.90 -9.30 -12.43
CA MET A 331 2.80 -8.21 -11.48
C MET A 331 2.94 -8.75 -10.07
N TRP A 332 3.87 -8.14 -9.33
CA TRP A 332 4.19 -8.49 -7.96
C TRP A 332 3.80 -7.40 -6.97
N LYS A 333 4.03 -6.14 -7.34
CA LYS A 333 3.79 -4.99 -6.50
C LYS A 333 3.31 -3.81 -7.33
N MET A 334 2.51 -2.95 -6.71
CA MET A 334 2.03 -1.71 -7.29
C MET A 334 2.15 -0.57 -6.29
N GLN A 335 2.28 0.65 -6.79
CA GLN A 335 2.16 1.90 -6.03
C GLN A 335 1.52 2.96 -6.93
N LEU A 336 0.69 3.85 -6.36
CA LEU A 336 0.26 5.05 -7.07
C LEU A 336 1.34 6.12 -6.91
N LEU A 337 1.79 6.69 -8.03
CA LEU A 337 2.71 7.84 -8.02
C LEU A 337 1.93 9.15 -7.89
N ASP A 338 0.76 9.21 -8.53
CA ASP A 338 -0.20 10.30 -8.45
C ASP A 338 -1.61 9.77 -8.78
N GLU A 339 -2.53 10.68 -9.13
CA GLU A 339 -3.91 10.33 -9.47
C GLU A 339 -4.05 9.49 -10.75
N ASN A 340 -3.06 9.54 -11.65
CA ASN A 340 -3.12 8.99 -13.00
C ASN A 340 -2.08 7.91 -13.26
N HIS A 341 -0.98 7.88 -12.51
CA HIS A 341 0.19 7.05 -12.79
C HIS A 341 0.36 5.93 -11.77
N LEU A 342 0.49 4.70 -12.27
CA LEU A 342 0.85 3.52 -11.51
C LEU A 342 2.33 3.19 -11.71
N PHE A 343 2.98 2.80 -10.63
CA PHE A 343 4.29 2.17 -10.63
C PHE A 343 4.13 0.69 -10.33
N ILE A 344 4.40 -0.16 -11.32
CA ILE A 344 4.14 -1.60 -11.28
C ILE A 344 5.46 -2.35 -11.36
N LYS A 345 5.70 -3.24 -10.38
CA LYS A 345 6.84 -4.16 -10.41
C LYS A 345 6.41 -5.49 -11.02
N TYR A 346 7.09 -5.89 -12.08
CA TYR A 346 6.99 -7.19 -12.73
C TYR A 346 8.18 -8.07 -12.36
N THR A 347 7.93 -9.36 -12.14
CA THR A 347 8.95 -10.38 -11.84
C THR A 347 8.50 -11.75 -12.35
N SER A 348 9.29 -12.80 -12.15
CA SER A 348 8.94 -14.17 -12.53
C SER A 348 7.78 -14.73 -11.70
N GLU A 349 6.99 -15.63 -12.29
CA GLU A 349 5.85 -16.28 -11.62
C GLU A 349 6.27 -17.01 -10.33
N ASP A 350 7.46 -17.62 -10.29
CA ASP A 350 7.93 -18.34 -9.10
C ASP A 350 8.19 -17.41 -7.90
N VAL A 351 8.60 -16.17 -8.14
CA VAL A 351 8.74 -15.16 -7.08
C VAL A 351 7.35 -14.65 -6.67
N VAL A 352 6.47 -14.39 -7.66
CA VAL A 352 5.10 -13.93 -7.40
C VAL A 352 4.30 -14.94 -6.59
N THR A 353 4.50 -16.23 -6.84
CA THR A 353 3.80 -17.32 -6.13
C THR A 353 4.53 -17.75 -4.86
N LEU A 354 5.58 -17.03 -4.44
CA LEU A 354 6.40 -17.34 -3.26
C LEU A 354 7.00 -18.76 -3.27
N ARG A 355 7.22 -19.34 -4.46
CA ARG A 355 7.93 -20.61 -4.64
C ARG A 355 9.44 -20.41 -4.47
N VAL A 356 9.92 -19.24 -4.86
CA VAL A 356 11.31 -18.79 -4.71
C VAL A 356 11.31 -17.47 -3.95
N THR A 357 12.14 -17.37 -2.91
CA THR A 357 12.29 -16.17 -2.08
C THR A 357 13.47 -15.28 -2.49
N ASP A 358 14.25 -15.69 -3.50
CA ASP A 358 15.47 -15.00 -3.91
C ASP A 358 15.16 -13.63 -4.57
N PRO A 359 15.58 -12.50 -3.96
CA PRO A 359 15.34 -11.17 -4.50
C PRO A 359 16.22 -10.82 -5.71
N SER A 360 17.21 -11.64 -6.06
CA SER A 360 18.14 -11.35 -7.17
C SER A 360 17.55 -11.62 -8.56
N GLN A 361 16.27 -12.02 -8.65
CA GLN A 361 15.61 -12.29 -9.92
C GLN A 361 15.41 -11.01 -10.73
N PRO A 362 15.55 -11.08 -12.08
CA PRO A 362 15.35 -9.92 -12.94
C PRO A 362 13.94 -9.37 -12.77
N SER A 363 13.86 -8.12 -12.34
CA SER A 363 12.62 -7.39 -12.13
C SER A 363 12.55 -6.20 -13.08
N PHE A 364 11.33 -5.88 -13.53
CA PHE A 364 11.04 -4.71 -14.33
C PHE A 364 10.11 -3.78 -13.56
N PHE A 365 10.39 -2.49 -13.62
CA PHE A 365 9.59 -1.44 -13.01
C PHE A 365 8.94 -0.62 -14.11
N VAL A 366 7.62 -0.57 -14.12
CA VAL A 366 6.82 -0.02 -15.22
C VAL A 366 6.01 1.16 -14.70
N VAL A 367 6.15 2.32 -15.34
CA VAL A 367 5.29 3.49 -15.11
C VAL A 367 4.17 3.47 -16.14
N TYR A 368 2.93 3.34 -15.68
CA TYR A 368 1.74 3.21 -16.52
C TYR A 368 0.75 4.35 -16.23
N ASN A 369 0.30 5.04 -17.28
CA ASN A 369 -0.75 6.04 -17.18
C ASN A 369 -2.12 5.37 -17.34
N MET A 370 -2.94 5.45 -16.30
CA MET A 370 -4.24 4.83 -16.25
C MET A 370 -5.26 5.52 -17.17
N VAL A 371 -5.09 6.81 -17.48
CA VAL A 371 -6.03 7.61 -18.28
C VAL A 371 -5.76 7.44 -19.79
N THR A 372 -4.51 7.62 -20.22
CA THR A 372 -4.13 7.42 -21.63
C THR A 372 -3.93 5.95 -21.97
N THR A 373 -3.86 5.07 -20.96
CA THR A 373 -3.53 3.65 -21.07
C THR A 373 -2.13 3.39 -21.66
N GLU A 374 -1.18 4.29 -21.46
CA GLU A 374 0.16 4.18 -22.04
C GLU A 374 1.20 3.78 -21.00
N VAL A 375 2.14 2.93 -21.42
CA VAL A 375 3.38 2.69 -20.67
C VAL A 375 4.33 3.85 -20.99
N ILE A 376 4.67 4.63 -19.97
CA ILE A 376 5.52 5.81 -20.09
C ILE A 376 6.99 5.43 -20.01
N ALA A 377 7.33 4.57 -19.05
CA ALA A 377 8.71 4.20 -18.78
C ALA A 377 8.80 2.75 -18.28
N VAL A 378 9.93 2.11 -18.58
CA VAL A 378 10.28 0.78 -18.08
C VAL A 378 11.74 0.78 -17.67
N PHE A 379 11.99 0.38 -16.42
CA PHE A 379 13.32 0.31 -15.83
C PHE A 379 13.65 -1.13 -15.44
N GLU A 380 14.89 -1.54 -15.64
CA GLU A 380 15.42 -2.80 -15.12
C GLU A 380 15.89 -2.63 -13.67
N ASN A 381 16.03 -3.73 -12.94
CA ASN A 381 16.49 -3.70 -11.55
C ASN A 381 17.89 -3.07 -11.38
N THR A 382 18.73 -3.08 -12.42
CA THR A 382 20.08 -2.52 -12.43
C THR A 382 20.14 -1.13 -13.06
N SER A 383 19.01 -0.42 -13.16
CA SER A 383 18.95 0.88 -13.84
C SER A 383 19.48 2.01 -12.97
N ASP A 384 20.60 2.62 -13.36
CA ASP A 384 21.17 3.80 -12.69
C ASP A 384 20.19 4.98 -12.69
N GLU A 385 19.42 5.17 -13.77
CA GLU A 385 18.39 6.22 -13.86
C GLU A 385 17.31 6.10 -12.77
N LEU A 386 16.87 4.87 -12.47
CA LEU A 386 15.86 4.65 -11.43
C LEU A 386 16.45 4.91 -10.05
N LEU A 387 17.71 4.53 -9.83
CA LEU A 387 18.43 4.82 -8.60
C LEU A 387 18.59 6.34 -8.41
N GLU A 388 18.97 7.07 -9.45
CA GLU A 388 19.09 8.53 -9.42
C GLU A 388 17.74 9.21 -9.13
N LEU A 389 16.65 8.74 -9.75
CA LEU A 389 15.30 9.23 -9.46
C LEU A 389 14.92 8.94 -8.00
N PHE A 390 15.21 7.74 -7.51
CA PHE A 390 14.94 7.37 -6.12
C PHE A 390 15.72 8.25 -5.14
N GLU A 391 17.01 8.46 -5.34
CA GLU A 391 17.85 9.30 -4.46
C GLU A 391 17.41 10.77 -4.45
N ASN A 392 16.97 11.30 -5.58
CA ASN A 392 16.59 12.70 -5.70
C ASN A 392 15.17 13.01 -5.20
N PHE A 393 14.24 12.05 -5.30
CA PHE A 393 12.81 12.27 -5.06
C PHE A 393 12.24 11.45 -3.90
N CYS A 394 13.03 10.65 -3.18
CA CYS A 394 12.57 10.06 -1.92
C CYS A 394 12.43 11.11 -0.83
N ASP A 395 11.27 11.11 -0.16
CA ASP A 395 11.07 11.84 1.09
C ASP A 395 11.93 11.19 2.20
N LEU A 396 12.88 11.96 2.76
CA LEU A 396 13.68 11.60 3.95
C LEU A 396 12.98 11.98 5.25
#